data_AF-A0A3M2JBP2-F1
#
_entry.id   AF-A0A3M2JBP2-F1
#
_cell.length_a   1.000
_cell.length_b   1.000
_cell.length_c   1.000
_cell.angle_alpha   90.00
_cell.angle_beta   90.00
_cell.angle_gamma   90.00
#
_symmetry.space_group_name_H-M   'P 1'
#
loop_
_entity.id
_entity.type
_entity.pdbx_description
1 polymer ?
#
loop_
_entity_poly.entity_id
_entity_poly.type
_entity_poly.pdbx_seq_one_letter_code
_entity_poly.pdbx_strand_id
1 'polypeptide(L)'
;MKRYLLDFEYILFDTNRRDWEAAASSVAREHLFALTALLLMKAASHQDLSLIWRILELWEEIGVIRDRELFLFGMIYIVETQDITLDDLKEFLEEHQIEGEDIMPTLAQRLREEGYKKGIQEGIQKGIQEGIQKGIERGKQEGILLDRQHVLVMLLSMRFQLTEEEKQRIYSVKDGQRLEEALKMIFTAQTKDEILSFLGKE
;
A
#
# COMPACT_ATOMS: atom_id res chain seq x y z
N MET A 1 -9.43 9.54 48.50
CA MET A 1 -9.48 8.41 47.54
C MET A 1 -10.84 8.42 46.88
N LYS A 2 -11.03 8.38 45.55
CA LYS A 2 -10.12 8.21 44.41
C LYS A 2 -10.73 8.91 43.17
N ARG A 3 -9.89 9.60 42.40
CA ARG A 3 -10.18 10.41 41.21
C ARG A 3 -10.27 9.57 39.91
N TYR A 4 -10.60 8.27 40.03
CA TYR A 4 -10.52 7.27 38.95
C TYR A 4 -11.53 6.12 39.15
N LEU A 5 -12.78 6.40 39.51
CA LEU A 5 -13.82 5.37 39.36
C LEU A 5 -14.19 5.32 37.88
N LEU A 6 -13.81 4.25 37.20
CA LEU A 6 -14.31 3.96 35.86
C LEU A 6 -15.79 3.58 36.03
N ASP A 7 -16.67 4.47 35.58
CA ASP A 7 -18.10 4.22 35.50
C ASP A 7 -18.36 3.39 34.25
N PHE A 8 -18.11 2.07 34.36
CA PHE A 8 -18.49 1.14 33.31
C PHE A 8 -19.96 0.79 33.52
N GLU A 9 -20.81 1.03 32.52
CA GLU A 9 -22.09 0.34 32.44
C GLU A 9 -21.81 -1.16 32.30
N TYR A 10 -21.94 -1.90 33.40
CA TYR A 10 -21.80 -3.35 33.39
C TYR A 10 -23.16 -3.99 33.06
N ILE A 11 -23.17 -4.85 32.06
CA ILE A 11 -24.32 -5.72 31.80
C ILE A 11 -24.17 -6.94 32.72
N LEU A 12 -24.93 -6.97 33.82
CA LEU A 12 -24.98 -8.11 34.73
C LEU A 12 -26.00 -9.13 34.20
N PHE A 13 -25.56 -10.35 33.88
CA PHE A 13 -26.42 -11.40 33.32
C PHE A 13 -26.57 -12.56 34.30
N ASP A 14 -27.81 -12.86 34.70
CA ASP A 14 -28.16 -14.02 35.53
C ASP A 14 -28.52 -15.20 34.62
N THR A 15 -27.63 -16.19 34.53
CA THR A 15 -27.76 -17.39 33.70
C THR A 15 -28.85 -18.36 34.17
N ASN A 16 -29.41 -18.18 35.36
CA ASN A 16 -30.35 -19.14 35.95
C ASN A 16 -31.83 -18.72 35.82
N ARG A 17 -32.12 -17.49 35.35
CA ARG A 17 -33.47 -16.90 35.42
C ARG A 17 -34.24 -16.78 34.11
N ARG A 18 -33.72 -17.26 32.98
CA ARG A 18 -34.45 -17.26 31.71
C ARG A 18 -34.92 -18.65 31.33
N ASP A 19 -36.16 -18.69 30.85
CA ASP A 19 -36.60 -19.73 29.95
C ASP A 19 -35.73 -19.61 28.69
N TRP A 20 -34.77 -20.52 28.53
CA TRP A 20 -33.81 -20.48 27.43
C TRP A 20 -34.51 -20.66 26.07
N GLU A 21 -35.76 -21.13 26.06
CA GLU A 21 -36.62 -21.14 24.87
C GLU A 21 -37.06 -19.71 24.47
N ALA A 22 -37.21 -18.79 25.42
CA ALA A 22 -37.49 -17.36 25.17
C ALA A 22 -36.21 -16.50 25.00
N ALA A 23 -35.03 -17.07 25.25
CA ALA A 23 -33.72 -16.44 25.04
C ALA A 23 -33.35 -16.27 23.55
N ALA A 24 -34.23 -16.68 22.63
CA ALA A 24 -34.20 -16.35 21.21
C ALA A 24 -34.50 -14.87 20.88
N SER A 25 -34.51 -13.97 21.87
CA SER A 25 -34.59 -12.52 21.64
C SER A 25 -33.30 -11.99 20.99
N SER A 26 -33.42 -11.05 20.04
CA SER A 26 -32.29 -10.47 19.29
C SER A 26 -31.15 -9.99 20.18
N VAL A 27 -31.50 -9.41 21.33
CA VAL A 27 -30.57 -8.87 22.33
C VAL A 27 -29.60 -9.93 22.87
N ALA A 28 -30.06 -11.15 23.17
CA ALA A 28 -29.17 -12.20 23.66
C ALA A 28 -28.19 -12.68 22.57
N ARG A 29 -28.66 -12.79 21.31
CA ARG A 29 -27.80 -13.13 20.16
C ARG A 29 -26.76 -12.06 19.88
N GLU A 30 -27.13 -10.78 19.91
CA GLU A 30 -26.21 -9.65 19.73
C GLU A 30 -25.10 -9.64 20.81
N HIS A 31 -25.46 -9.89 22.06
CA HIS A 31 -24.47 -9.94 23.15
C HIS A 31 -23.55 -11.17 23.08
N LEU A 32 -24.07 -12.32 22.66
CA LEU A 32 -23.28 -13.54 22.45
C LEU A 32 -22.36 -13.40 21.23
N PHE A 33 -22.81 -12.76 20.16
CA PHE A 33 -21.95 -12.43 19.02
C PHE A 33 -20.80 -11.52 19.44
N ALA A 34 -21.06 -10.45 20.19
CA ALA A 34 -20.01 -9.55 20.65
C ALA A 34 -18.96 -10.29 21.50
N LEU A 35 -19.39 -11.16 22.41
CA LEU A 35 -18.48 -11.97 23.23
C LEU A 35 -17.64 -12.92 22.37
N THR A 36 -18.27 -13.63 21.45
CA THR A 36 -17.60 -14.62 20.59
C THR A 36 -16.70 -13.96 19.55
N ALA A 37 -17.03 -12.77 19.06
CA ALA A 37 -16.16 -11.94 18.24
C ALA A 37 -14.90 -11.49 19.02
N LEU A 38 -15.04 -11.08 20.29
CA LEU A 38 -13.87 -10.77 21.13
C LEU A 38 -13.01 -12.01 21.39
N LEU A 39 -13.63 -13.16 21.62
CA LEU A 39 -12.91 -14.43 21.75
C LEU A 39 -12.21 -14.82 20.44
N LEU A 40 -12.85 -14.59 19.29
CA LEU A 40 -12.28 -14.83 17.97
C LEU A 40 -11.05 -13.95 17.76
N MET A 41 -11.13 -12.67 18.13
CA MET A 41 -9.99 -11.75 18.07
C MET A 41 -8.84 -12.18 18.99
N LYS A 42 -9.17 -12.64 20.20
CA LYS A 42 -8.17 -13.17 21.13
C LYS A 42 -7.53 -14.45 20.60
N ALA A 43 -8.33 -15.38 20.05
CA ALA A 43 -7.85 -16.62 19.46
C ALA A 43 -6.92 -16.33 18.29
N ALA A 44 -7.30 -15.41 17.40
CA ALA A 44 -6.50 -14.98 16.28
C ALA A 44 -5.15 -14.39 16.69
N SER A 45 -5.12 -13.58 17.76
CA SER A 45 -3.86 -13.04 18.31
C SER A 45 -2.92 -14.11 18.86
N HIS A 46 -3.44 -15.28 19.23
CA HIS A 46 -2.66 -16.39 19.78
C HIS A 46 -2.49 -17.56 18.79
N GLN A 47 -2.96 -17.40 17.54
CA GLN A 47 -2.98 -18.45 16.51
C GLN A 47 -3.66 -19.75 16.99
N ASP A 48 -4.68 -19.61 17.85
CA ASP A 48 -5.42 -20.73 18.43
C ASP A 48 -6.56 -21.17 17.51
N LEU A 49 -6.22 -21.94 16.48
CA LEU A 49 -7.18 -22.48 15.51
C LEU A 49 -8.26 -23.34 16.18
N SER A 50 -7.90 -24.11 17.20
CA SER A 50 -8.85 -24.96 17.93
C SER A 50 -9.97 -24.14 18.57
N LEU A 51 -9.64 -22.98 19.14
CA LEU A 51 -10.63 -22.07 19.68
C LEU A 51 -11.48 -21.40 18.59
N ILE A 52 -10.90 -21.07 17.44
CA ILE A 52 -11.63 -20.51 16.29
C ILE A 52 -12.69 -21.50 15.79
N TRP A 53 -12.31 -22.77 15.61
CA TRP A 53 -13.23 -23.84 15.21
C TRP A 53 -14.38 -24.00 16.18
N ARG A 54 -14.08 -23.98 17.48
CA ARG A 54 -15.12 -24.05 18.52
C ARG A 54 -16.04 -22.84 18.55
N ILE A 55 -15.57 -21.67 18.13
CA ILE A 55 -16.41 -20.47 17.99
C ILE A 55 -17.35 -20.62 16.80
N LEU A 56 -16.90 -21.19 15.68
CA LEU A 56 -17.77 -21.46 14.52
C LEU A 56 -18.87 -22.47 14.85
N GLU A 57 -18.54 -23.55 15.57
CA GLU A 57 -19.54 -24.50 16.07
C GLU A 57 -20.58 -23.80 16.96
N LEU A 58 -20.12 -22.96 17.90
CA LEU A 58 -21.01 -22.20 18.77
C LEU A 58 -21.91 -21.24 17.96
N TRP A 59 -21.39 -20.63 16.88
CA TRP A 59 -22.16 -19.73 16.02
C TRP A 59 -23.32 -20.43 15.32
N GLU A 60 -23.15 -21.69 14.94
CA GLU A 60 -24.24 -22.55 14.45
C GLU A 60 -25.29 -22.74 15.55
N GLU A 61 -24.87 -23.18 16.74
CA GLU A 61 -25.77 -23.47 17.87
C GLU A 61 -26.63 -22.25 18.29
N ILE A 62 -26.01 -21.06 18.35
CA ILE A 62 -26.70 -19.83 18.76
C ILE A 62 -27.41 -19.13 17.59
N GLY A 63 -27.29 -19.65 16.37
CA GLY A 63 -27.93 -19.13 15.17
C GLY A 63 -27.36 -17.81 14.65
N VAL A 64 -26.09 -17.49 14.92
CA VAL A 64 -25.37 -16.36 14.30
C VAL A 64 -25.24 -16.56 12.80
N ILE A 65 -25.13 -17.81 12.35
CA ILE A 65 -24.96 -18.18 10.93
C ILE A 65 -26.17 -17.76 10.08
N ARG A 66 -27.35 -17.62 10.70
CA ARG A 66 -28.55 -17.09 10.05
C ARG A 66 -28.44 -15.60 9.71
N ASP A 67 -27.57 -14.86 10.38
CA ASP A 67 -27.19 -13.50 10.00
C ASP A 67 -26.00 -13.55 9.04
N ARG A 68 -26.34 -13.54 7.76
CA ARG A 68 -25.39 -13.69 6.67
C ARG A 68 -24.26 -12.65 6.69
N GLU A 69 -24.55 -11.40 7.10
CA GLU A 69 -23.52 -10.35 7.11
C GLU A 69 -22.58 -10.52 8.30
N LEU A 70 -23.09 -10.87 9.49
CA LEU A 70 -22.24 -11.15 10.65
C LEU A 70 -21.36 -12.38 10.44
N PHE A 71 -21.94 -13.44 9.88
CA PHE A 71 -21.20 -14.65 9.56
C PHE A 71 -20.11 -14.37 8.51
N LEU A 72 -20.45 -13.70 7.42
CA LEU A 72 -19.48 -13.31 6.39
C LEU A 72 -18.36 -12.42 6.96
N PHE A 73 -18.67 -11.48 7.85
CA PHE A 73 -17.66 -10.67 8.53
C PHE A 73 -16.69 -11.51 9.35
N GLY A 74 -17.20 -12.49 10.12
CA GLY A 74 -16.37 -13.42 10.87
C GLY A 74 -15.46 -14.27 9.98
N MET A 75 -15.98 -14.74 8.85
CA MET A 75 -15.19 -15.54 7.91
C MET A 75 -14.11 -14.73 7.21
N ILE A 76 -14.40 -13.48 6.81
CA ILE A 76 -13.38 -12.55 6.31
C ILE A 76 -12.28 -12.38 7.37
N TYR A 77 -12.67 -12.12 8.62
CA TYR A 77 -11.71 -11.95 9.71
C TYR A 77 -10.82 -13.18 9.92
N ILE A 78 -11.38 -14.39 9.88
CA ILE A 78 -10.63 -15.64 10.03
C ILE A 78 -9.61 -15.76 8.88
N VAL A 79 -10.04 -15.63 7.63
CA VAL A 79 -9.16 -15.79 6.45
C VAL A 79 -8.08 -14.71 6.37
N GLU A 80 -8.39 -13.47 6.78
CA GLU A 80 -7.40 -12.38 6.74
C GLU A 80 -6.38 -12.45 7.88
N THR A 81 -6.72 -13.07 9.02
CA THR A 81 -5.85 -13.08 10.21
C THR A 81 -5.16 -14.41 10.45
N GLN A 82 -5.73 -15.50 9.96
CA GLN A 82 -5.20 -16.85 10.10
C GLN A 82 -4.59 -17.32 8.78
N ASP A 83 -3.60 -18.22 8.88
CA ASP A 83 -3.03 -18.89 7.72
C ASP A 83 -3.93 -20.07 7.30
N ILE A 84 -5.12 -19.74 6.80
CA ILE A 84 -6.18 -20.68 6.41
C ILE A 84 -6.65 -20.33 5.02
N THR A 85 -6.77 -21.32 4.15
CA THR A 85 -7.30 -21.12 2.80
C THR A 85 -8.82 -21.17 2.77
N LEU A 86 -9.42 -20.69 1.67
CA LEU A 86 -10.86 -20.85 1.47
C LEU A 86 -11.28 -22.32 1.39
N ASP A 87 -10.39 -23.20 0.93
CA ASP A 87 -10.65 -24.63 0.84
C ASP A 87 -10.63 -25.28 2.23
N ASP A 88 -9.64 -24.95 3.08
CA ASP A 88 -9.59 -25.43 4.47
C ASP A 88 -10.85 -25.01 5.26
N LEU A 89 -11.29 -23.77 5.06
CA LEU A 89 -12.49 -23.24 5.69
C LEU A 89 -13.74 -23.97 5.20
N LYS A 90 -13.80 -24.25 3.91
CA LYS A 90 -14.90 -24.99 3.30
C LYS A 90 -14.97 -26.42 3.83
N GLU A 91 -13.84 -27.12 3.84
CA GLU A 91 -13.73 -28.49 4.37
C GLU A 91 -14.19 -28.54 5.83
N PHE A 92 -13.79 -27.57 6.65
CA PHE A 92 -14.23 -27.48 8.04
C PHE A 92 -15.75 -27.36 8.17
N LEU A 93 -16.38 -26.46 7.39
CA LEU A 93 -17.84 -26.26 7.42
C LEU A 93 -18.59 -27.54 6.98
N GLU A 94 -18.10 -28.21 5.94
CA GLU A 94 -18.65 -29.47 5.43
C GLU A 94 -18.55 -30.58 6.48
N GLU A 95 -17.37 -30.78 7.10
CA GLU A 95 -17.14 -31.81 8.12
C GLU A 95 -18.05 -31.64 9.35
N HIS A 96 -18.29 -30.40 9.76
CA HIS A 96 -19.08 -30.07 10.95
C HIS A 96 -20.56 -29.82 10.63
N GLN A 97 -20.98 -29.99 9.37
CA GLN A 97 -22.35 -29.80 8.89
C GLN A 97 -22.92 -28.41 9.24
N ILE A 98 -22.07 -27.38 9.13
CA ILE A 98 -22.42 -25.99 9.44
C ILE A 98 -23.08 -25.34 8.22
N GLU A 99 -24.21 -24.65 8.40
CA GLU A 99 -25.02 -24.09 7.30
C GLU A 99 -24.41 -22.78 6.75
N GLY A 100 -23.21 -22.85 6.16
CA GLY A 100 -22.40 -21.68 5.80
C GLY A 100 -21.71 -21.72 4.44
N GLU A 101 -21.93 -22.75 3.62
CA GLU A 101 -21.28 -22.89 2.31
C GLU A 101 -21.76 -21.84 1.29
N ASP A 102 -22.98 -21.34 1.43
CA ASP A 102 -23.62 -20.39 0.50
C ASP A 102 -22.94 -19.02 0.49
N ILE A 103 -22.22 -18.67 1.57
CA ILE A 103 -21.44 -17.42 1.63
C ILE A 103 -20.07 -17.54 0.96
N MET A 104 -19.57 -18.75 0.71
CA MET A 104 -18.23 -18.97 0.15
C MET A 104 -17.99 -18.26 -1.19
N PRO A 105 -18.94 -18.25 -2.16
CA PRO A 105 -18.77 -17.45 -3.38
C PRO A 105 -18.67 -15.95 -3.11
N THR A 106 -19.41 -15.44 -2.13
CA THR A 106 -19.39 -14.01 -1.76
C THR A 106 -18.08 -13.65 -1.07
N LEU A 107 -17.60 -14.51 -0.16
CA LEU A 107 -16.31 -14.37 0.50
C LEU A 107 -15.17 -14.35 -0.53
N ALA A 108 -15.15 -15.33 -1.44
CA ALA A 108 -14.16 -15.40 -2.52
C ALA A 108 -14.18 -14.14 -3.42
N GLN A 109 -15.37 -13.65 -3.75
CA GLN A 109 -15.51 -12.42 -4.53
C GLN A 109 -14.95 -11.20 -3.77
N ARG A 110 -15.34 -11.00 -2.50
CA ARG A 110 -14.86 -9.86 -1.69
C ARG A 110 -13.33 -9.87 -1.57
N LEU A 111 -12.73 -11.00 -1.22
CA LEU A 111 -11.27 -11.14 -1.10
C LEU A 111 -10.56 -10.86 -2.43
N ARG A 112 -11.12 -11.32 -3.56
CA ARG A 112 -10.58 -11.04 -4.89
C ARG A 112 -10.65 -9.56 -5.24
N GLU A 113 -11.78 -8.92 -4.99
CA GLU A 113 -11.97 -7.49 -5.26
C GLU A 113 -11.03 -6.63 -4.41
N GLU A 114 -10.86 -6.96 -3.14
CA GLU A 114 -9.92 -6.27 -2.25
C GLU A 114 -8.47 -6.47 -2.68
N GLY A 115 -8.08 -7.71 -3.00
CA GLY A 115 -6.75 -8.01 -3.54
C GLY A 115 -6.47 -7.24 -4.82
N TYR A 116 -7.44 -7.16 -5.74
CA TYR A 116 -7.33 -6.39 -6.97
C TYR A 116 -7.18 -4.88 -6.70
N LYS A 117 -8.01 -4.33 -5.80
CA LYS A 117 -7.93 -2.90 -5.40
C LYS A 117 -6.58 -2.57 -4.76
N LYS A 118 -6.12 -3.39 -3.80
CA LYS A 118 -4.81 -3.26 -3.14
C LYS A 118 -3.69 -3.31 -4.19
N GLY A 119 -3.73 -4.29 -5.11
CA GLY A 119 -2.75 -4.44 -6.17
C GLY A 119 -2.68 -3.24 -7.13
N ILE A 120 -3.82 -2.70 -7.55
CA ILE A 120 -3.84 -1.47 -8.37
C ILE A 120 -3.26 -0.30 -7.59
N GLN A 121 -3.69 -0.10 -6.34
CA GLN A 121 -3.25 1.02 -5.53
C GLN A 121 -1.73 1.01 -5.33
N GLU A 122 -1.18 -0.15 -4.97
CA GLU A 122 0.27 -0.32 -4.84
C GLU A 122 1.00 -0.11 -6.17
N GLY A 123 0.46 -0.64 -7.27
CA GLY A 123 1.03 -0.48 -8.61
C GLY A 123 1.10 0.98 -9.05
N ILE A 124 0.01 1.74 -8.85
CA ILE A 124 -0.04 3.18 -9.15
C ILE A 124 0.96 3.94 -8.27
N GLN A 125 0.99 3.65 -6.96
CA GLN A 125 1.88 4.34 -6.04
C GLN A 125 3.36 4.12 -6.40
N LYS A 126 3.77 2.88 -6.66
CA LYS A 126 5.12 2.53 -7.11
C LYS A 126 5.44 3.20 -8.45
N GLY A 127 4.51 3.13 -9.42
CA GLY A 127 4.70 3.74 -10.73
C GLY A 127 4.88 5.26 -10.68
N ILE A 128 4.09 5.97 -9.87
CA ILE A 128 4.23 7.42 -9.67
C ILE A 128 5.57 7.75 -9.02
N GLN A 129 5.95 7.02 -7.96
CA GLN A 129 7.20 7.28 -7.25
C GLN A 129 8.43 7.09 -8.18
N GLU A 130 8.46 5.99 -8.93
CA GLU A 130 9.52 5.75 -9.91
C GLU A 130 9.53 6.79 -11.03
N GLY A 131 8.35 7.17 -11.53
CA GLY A 131 8.20 8.17 -12.59
C GLY A 131 8.73 9.53 -12.15
N ILE A 132 8.37 9.99 -10.96
CA ILE A 132 8.86 11.25 -10.37
C ILE A 132 10.38 11.20 -10.19
N GLN A 133 10.92 10.11 -9.62
CA GLN A 133 12.36 10.00 -9.38
C GLN A 133 13.16 10.07 -10.68
N LYS A 134 12.76 9.30 -11.70
CA LYS A 134 13.40 9.32 -13.03
C LYS A 134 13.25 10.67 -13.72
N GLY A 135 12.09 11.32 -13.56
CA GLY A 135 11.82 12.66 -14.10
C GLY A 135 12.71 13.73 -13.48
N ILE A 136 12.85 13.75 -12.15
CA ILE A 136 13.72 14.69 -11.43
C ILE A 136 15.18 14.49 -11.83
N GLU A 137 15.65 13.23 -11.90
CA GLU A 137 17.03 12.94 -12.25
C GLU A 137 17.37 13.39 -13.66
N ARG A 138 16.50 13.08 -14.64
CA ARG A 138 16.66 13.56 -16.02
C ARG A 138 16.63 15.09 -16.09
N GLY A 139 15.65 15.72 -15.46
CA GLY A 139 15.54 17.19 -15.45
C GLY A 139 16.76 17.87 -14.82
N LYS A 140 17.34 17.29 -13.77
CA LYS A 140 18.59 17.78 -13.17
C LYS A 140 19.78 17.64 -14.12
N GLN A 141 19.92 16.51 -14.80
CA GLN A 141 21.00 16.29 -15.76
C GLN A 141 20.88 17.23 -16.97
N GLU A 142 19.68 17.37 -17.52
CA GLU A 142 19.38 18.31 -18.62
C GLU A 142 19.64 19.76 -18.20
N GLY A 143 19.22 20.15 -17.00
CA GLY A 143 19.48 21.49 -16.45
C GLY A 143 20.98 21.78 -16.31
N ILE A 144 21.76 20.85 -15.74
CA ILE A 144 23.22 21.00 -15.63
C ILE A 144 23.88 21.13 -17.00
N LEU A 145 23.40 20.36 -17.99
CA LEU A 145 23.92 20.43 -19.35
C LEU A 145 23.65 21.81 -19.98
N LEU A 146 22.40 22.27 -19.93
CA LEU A 146 22.00 23.58 -20.46
C LEU A 146 22.77 24.72 -19.78
N ASP A 147 22.91 24.66 -18.44
CA ASP A 147 23.69 25.63 -17.68
C ASP A 147 25.15 25.67 -18.14
N ARG A 148 25.80 24.50 -18.31
CA ARG A 148 27.18 24.43 -18.81
C ARG A 148 27.32 25.04 -20.20
N GLN A 149 26.38 24.77 -21.11
CA GLN A 149 26.36 25.37 -22.44
C GLN A 149 26.22 26.90 -22.36
N HIS A 150 25.26 27.39 -21.56
CA HIS A 150 25.02 28.82 -21.36
C HIS A 150 26.24 29.53 -20.78
N VAL A 151 26.86 28.95 -19.75
CA VAL A 151 28.07 29.51 -19.11
C VAL A 151 29.23 29.54 -20.10
N LEU A 152 29.42 28.48 -20.88
CA LEU A 152 30.48 28.41 -21.89
C LEU A 152 30.30 29.49 -22.96
N VAL A 153 29.09 29.63 -23.50
CA VAL A 153 28.74 30.68 -24.47
C VAL A 153 28.97 32.08 -23.88
N MET A 154 28.51 32.32 -22.65
CA MET A 154 28.66 33.61 -21.96
C MET A 154 30.15 33.99 -21.83
N LEU A 155 30.97 33.09 -21.27
CA LEU A 155 32.38 33.35 -21.03
C LEU A 155 33.19 33.50 -22.32
N LEU A 156 32.92 32.66 -23.33
CA LEU A 156 33.56 32.81 -24.64
C LEU A 156 33.16 34.11 -25.32
N SER A 157 31.90 34.56 -25.20
CA SER A 157 31.45 35.85 -25.77
C SER A 157 32.08 37.05 -25.08
N MET A 158 32.47 36.93 -23.81
CA MET A 158 33.18 37.98 -23.07
C MET A 158 34.65 38.08 -23.48
N ARG A 159 35.30 36.95 -23.77
CA ARG A 159 36.73 36.89 -24.09
C ARG A 159 37.01 36.99 -25.60
N PHE A 160 36.09 36.52 -26.43
CA PHE A 160 36.21 36.42 -27.88
C PHE A 160 34.90 36.83 -28.56
N GLN A 161 34.96 37.20 -29.84
CA GLN A 161 33.75 37.38 -30.64
C GLN A 161 33.24 36.04 -31.16
N LEU A 162 32.09 35.59 -30.65
CA LEU A 162 31.37 34.40 -31.12
C LEU A 162 30.31 34.78 -32.17
N THR A 163 30.26 34.03 -33.28
CA THR A 163 29.14 34.10 -34.23
C THR A 163 27.93 33.32 -33.69
N GLU A 164 26.74 33.58 -34.25
CA GLU A 164 25.55 32.81 -33.89
C GLU A 164 25.70 31.31 -34.23
N GLU A 165 26.39 30.96 -35.32
CA GLU A 165 26.64 29.56 -35.65
C GLU A 165 27.49 28.85 -34.58
N GLU A 166 28.51 29.53 -34.04
CA GLU A 166 29.35 28.99 -32.98
C GLU A 166 28.58 28.79 -31.67
N LYS A 167 27.67 29.71 -31.33
CA LYS A 167 26.78 29.57 -30.17
C LYS A 167 25.84 28.37 -30.33
N GLN A 168 25.21 28.22 -31.49
CA GLN A 168 24.33 27.09 -31.77
C GLN A 168 25.09 25.76 -31.72
N ARG A 169 26.33 25.74 -32.21
CA ARG A 169 27.20 24.57 -32.09
C ARG A 169 27.50 24.19 -30.65
N ILE A 170 27.64 25.15 -29.73
CA ILE A 170 27.82 24.85 -28.31
C ILE A 170 26.53 24.30 -27.70
N TYR A 171 25.36 24.87 -28.02
CA TYR A 171 24.05 24.39 -27.54
C TYR A 171 23.67 23.00 -28.07
N SER A 172 24.24 22.55 -29.18
CA SER A 172 24.01 21.19 -29.69
C SER A 172 24.85 20.12 -28.97
N VAL A 173 25.89 20.49 -28.19
CA VAL A 173 26.77 19.52 -27.52
C VAL A 173 26.04 18.85 -26.35
N LYS A 174 25.81 17.54 -26.45
CA LYS A 174 25.16 16.75 -25.38
C LYS A 174 26.13 16.16 -24.35
N ASP A 175 27.42 16.17 -24.66
CA ASP A 175 28.46 15.68 -23.77
C ASP A 175 28.81 16.73 -22.71
N GLY A 176 28.27 16.55 -21.51
CA GLY A 176 28.51 17.45 -20.38
C GLY A 176 29.96 17.48 -19.90
N GLN A 177 30.75 16.42 -20.13
CA GLN A 177 32.15 16.39 -19.74
C GLN A 177 33.00 17.24 -20.69
N ARG A 178 32.76 17.12 -22.00
CA ARG A 178 33.42 17.99 -22.99
C ARG A 178 33.15 19.47 -22.73
N LEU A 179 31.92 19.82 -22.38
CA LEU A 179 31.57 21.19 -22.01
C LEU A 179 32.32 21.66 -20.75
N GLU A 180 32.47 20.80 -19.75
CA GLU A 180 33.23 21.13 -18.53
C GLU A 180 34.73 21.31 -18.81
N GLU A 181 35.31 20.47 -19.65
CA GLU A 181 36.71 20.60 -20.07
C GLU A 181 36.92 21.86 -20.91
N ALA A 182 36.00 22.16 -21.84
CA ALA A 182 36.01 23.40 -22.62
C ALA A 182 35.92 24.64 -21.72
N LEU A 183 35.09 24.61 -20.66
CA LEU A 183 35.03 25.67 -19.65
C LEU A 183 36.39 25.89 -18.94
N LYS A 184 37.11 24.82 -18.63
CA LYS A 184 38.46 24.91 -18.01
C LYS A 184 39.47 25.51 -18.98
N MET A 185 39.39 25.14 -20.27
CA MET A 185 40.28 25.68 -21.31
C MET A 185 40.13 27.20 -21.52
N ILE A 186 39.02 27.81 -21.10
CA ILE A 186 38.82 29.27 -21.19
C ILE A 186 39.92 30.05 -20.49
N PHE A 187 40.56 29.51 -19.45
CA PHE A 187 41.60 30.24 -18.72
C PHE A 187 42.99 30.14 -19.38
N THR A 188 43.22 29.14 -20.23
CA THR A 188 44.55 28.82 -20.77
C THR A 188 44.67 28.98 -22.27
N ALA A 189 43.57 28.79 -23.02
CA ALA A 189 43.57 28.87 -24.48
C ALA A 189 43.89 30.30 -24.95
N GLN A 190 44.57 30.44 -26.08
CA GLN A 190 44.87 31.76 -26.67
C GLN A 190 43.81 32.20 -27.68
N THR A 191 43.12 31.23 -28.29
CA THR A 191 42.12 31.46 -29.33
C THR A 191 40.82 30.72 -29.04
N LYS A 192 39.69 31.20 -29.61
CA LYS A 192 38.41 30.49 -29.53
C LYS A 192 38.43 29.16 -30.31
N ASP A 193 39.23 29.06 -31.37
CA ASP A 193 39.32 27.87 -32.22
C ASP A 193 39.88 26.66 -31.47
N GLU A 194 40.84 26.88 -30.57
CA GLU A 194 41.36 25.83 -29.68
C GLU A 194 40.23 25.18 -28.85
N ILE A 195 39.34 25.99 -28.29
CA ILE A 195 38.21 25.52 -27.46
C ILE A 195 37.11 24.90 -28.32
N LEU A 196 36.76 25.54 -29.44
CA LEU A 196 35.72 25.05 -30.34
C LEU A 196 36.14 23.77 -31.07
N SER A 197 37.42 23.56 -31.34
CA SER A 197 37.93 22.29 -31.89
C SER A 197 37.74 21.14 -30.91
N PHE A 198 37.89 21.41 -29.62
CA PHE A 198 37.76 20.43 -28.53
C PHE A 198 36.32 19.92 -28.36
N LEU A 199 35.32 20.76 -28.63
CA LEU A 199 33.92 20.36 -28.61
C LEU A 199 33.55 19.40 -29.76
N GLY A 200 34.44 19.21 -30.74
CA GLY A 200 34.25 18.33 -31.90
C GLY A 200 33.27 18.91 -32.92
N LYS A 201 33.42 18.54 -34.19
CA LYS A 201 32.32 18.56 -35.14
C LYS A 201 31.61 17.21 -34.97
N GLU A 202 30.34 17.21 -34.60
CA GLU A 202 29.48 16.09 -34.99
C GLU A 202 29.35 16.10 -36.51
#